data_AF-A0A485LDA9-F1
#
_entry.id   AF-A0A485LDA9-F1
#
_cell.length_a   1.000
_cell.length_b   1.000
_cell.length_c   1.000
_cell.angle_alpha   90.00
_cell.angle_beta   90.00
_cell.angle_gamma   90.00
#
_symmetry.space_group_name_H-M   'P 1'
#
loop_
_entity.id
_entity.type
_entity.pdbx_description
1 polymer ?
#
loop_
_entity_poly.entity_id
_entity_poly.type
_entity_poly.pdbx_seq_one_letter_code
_entity_poly.pdbx_strand_id
1 'polypeptide(L)'
;MTSKYTPPHQKQREEAAAMGKVHAARAITLSKNHVVRLSKISVVYSCLYVVSLVTEPLKAYASEPFPWTLQSTSINPKNVSFDDYVNTTYHAFALKYNNVTMAPQTLFSHDQSTNTVVLRFNMSLPANDVDHCNSHLVQIPGSIFFGAGMVEYVCHFIAQNASTQLFMPRYMCQYITVANLFALSESCVWMEPLLTQGQFRVYHGLRVVEEETWSWTKLWIRLAISSVIAIEIWRLYYRHFGPLLSNLTNMGIQNYSCDSVYYVLQLGDPTWLILSHPFVCTAMVVDNLYSSSYSAVALFRVSQLEDILQFAIGSFYGSNLVWGSYAAMRFSTPAIKFLRCENYFEPVEPGIMALSATLYAGPMVYIICQTPLVLFFQYLNQVFPQRKMEANEVSLGMANFLIMFASLPLLYSLIMRYFHIRRMSMFIATSYQCNISGRAWAKEYFI
;
A
#
# COMPACT_ATOMS: atom_id res chain seq x y z
N MET A 1 -13.38 -73.58 -56.48
CA MET A 1 -12.36 -72.70 -57.09
C MET A 1 -11.71 -71.91 -55.97
N THR A 2 -10.58 -72.40 -55.50
CA THR A 2 -9.79 -71.89 -54.37
C THR A 2 -8.40 -71.60 -54.91
N SER A 3 -7.93 -70.36 -54.82
CA SER A 3 -6.54 -70.02 -55.13
C SER A 3 -5.94 -69.26 -53.95
N LYS A 4 -5.01 -69.93 -53.28
CA LYS A 4 -4.14 -69.40 -52.23
C LYS A 4 -3.01 -68.61 -52.88
N TYR A 5 -2.75 -67.42 -52.38
CA TYR A 5 -1.54 -66.65 -52.69
C TYR A 5 -0.63 -66.62 -51.46
N THR A 6 0.62 -67.04 -51.63
CA THR A 6 1.67 -67.15 -50.61
C THR A 6 2.86 -66.30 -51.08
N PRO A 7 3.55 -65.53 -50.21
CA PRO A 7 4.52 -64.51 -50.60
C PRO A 7 5.96 -65.05 -50.63
N PRO A 8 6.89 -64.45 -51.41
CA PRO A 8 8.32 -64.75 -51.28
C PRO A 8 9.10 -63.59 -50.65
N HIS A 9 9.44 -63.75 -49.37
CA HIS A 9 10.68 -63.23 -48.78
C HIS A 9 11.84 -64.10 -49.30
N GLN A 10 12.65 -63.65 -50.26
CA GLN A 10 14.03 -64.14 -50.49
C GLN A 10 14.70 -63.51 -51.73
N LYS A 11 14.78 -62.17 -51.82
CA LYS A 11 15.66 -61.54 -52.83
C LYS A 11 16.09 -60.11 -52.53
N GLN A 12 16.42 -59.79 -51.27
CA GLN A 12 16.96 -58.48 -50.86
C GLN A 12 17.99 -58.61 -49.73
N ARG A 13 18.89 -59.60 -49.84
CA ARG A 13 19.93 -59.82 -48.84
C ARG A 13 21.27 -60.20 -49.49
N GLU A 14 21.72 -59.38 -50.45
CA GLU A 14 23.06 -59.53 -51.04
C GLU A 14 23.62 -58.23 -51.69
N GLU A 15 23.10 -57.05 -51.33
CA GLU A 15 23.69 -55.73 -51.68
C GLU A 15 24.12 -54.96 -50.42
N ALA A 16 24.65 -55.66 -49.42
CA ALA A 16 25.18 -55.10 -48.18
C ALA A 16 26.71 -55.20 -48.09
N ALA A 17 27.41 -55.09 -49.23
CA ALA A 17 28.86 -55.19 -49.31
C ALA A 17 29.47 -54.14 -50.28
N ALA A 18 29.14 -52.88 -50.07
CA ALA A 18 29.94 -51.75 -50.54
C ALA A 18 30.06 -50.73 -49.40
N MET A 19 30.84 -51.15 -48.41
CA MET A 19 31.17 -50.39 -47.21
C MET A 19 32.15 -49.26 -47.59
N GLY A 20 31.61 -48.22 -48.23
CA GLY A 20 32.28 -46.93 -48.32
C GLY A 20 32.41 -46.35 -46.92
N LYS A 21 33.61 -46.44 -46.34
CA LYS A 21 34.00 -45.69 -45.15
C LYS A 21 33.90 -44.20 -45.47
N VAL A 22 32.71 -43.61 -45.28
CA VAL A 22 32.57 -42.18 -45.13
C VAL A 22 33.12 -41.89 -43.74
N HIS A 23 34.40 -41.50 -43.69
CA HIS A 23 34.89 -40.73 -42.57
C HIS A 23 33.98 -39.50 -42.48
N ALA A 24 33.04 -39.53 -41.54
CA ALA A 24 32.42 -38.31 -41.05
C ALA A 24 33.58 -37.49 -40.49
N ALA A 25 34.14 -36.61 -41.33
CA ALA A 25 35.00 -35.55 -40.89
C ALA A 25 34.20 -34.84 -39.80
N ARG A 26 34.62 -35.04 -38.55
CA ARG A 26 34.18 -34.23 -37.43
C ARG A 26 34.63 -32.83 -37.79
N ALA A 27 33.76 -32.08 -38.45
CA ALA A 27 33.95 -30.66 -38.65
C ALA A 27 34.20 -30.14 -37.23
N ILE A 28 35.42 -29.69 -36.98
CA ILE A 28 35.71 -28.84 -35.85
C ILE A 28 34.93 -27.58 -36.19
N THR A 29 33.67 -27.52 -35.76
CA THR A 29 32.93 -26.28 -35.70
C THR A 29 33.74 -25.41 -34.77
N LEU A 30 34.51 -24.50 -35.37
CA LEU A 30 35.12 -23.38 -34.66
C LEU A 30 33.99 -22.77 -33.84
N SER A 31 34.06 -22.92 -32.51
CA SER A 31 33.10 -22.31 -31.60
C SER A 31 33.15 -20.82 -31.88
N LYS A 32 32.13 -20.31 -32.58
CA LYS A 32 31.96 -18.87 -32.79
C LYS A 32 31.63 -18.28 -31.43
N ASN A 33 32.65 -17.79 -30.73
CA ASN A 33 32.49 -17.16 -29.44
C ASN A 33 31.82 -15.80 -29.65
N HIS A 34 30.53 -15.73 -29.34
CA HIS A 34 29.80 -14.46 -29.30
C HIS A 34 30.19 -13.68 -28.05
N VAL A 35 30.46 -12.38 -28.20
CA VAL A 35 30.79 -11.51 -27.07
C VAL A 35 29.48 -10.99 -26.47
N VAL A 36 29.17 -11.40 -25.25
CA VAL A 36 28.01 -10.89 -24.50
C VAL A 36 28.49 -9.96 -23.40
N ARG A 37 27.94 -8.75 -23.32
CA ARG A 37 28.19 -7.81 -22.20
C ARG A 37 26.90 -7.42 -21.51
N LEU A 38 26.96 -7.31 -20.19
CA LEU A 38 25.89 -6.74 -19.37
C LEU A 38 25.96 -5.21 -19.41
N SER A 39 24.82 -4.56 -19.63
CA SER A 39 24.74 -3.10 -19.52
C SER A 39 24.91 -2.67 -18.07
N LYS A 40 25.98 -1.93 -17.76
CA LYS A 40 26.27 -1.43 -16.40
C LYS A 40 25.13 -0.60 -15.83
N ILE A 41 24.51 0.24 -16.66
CA ILE A 41 23.38 1.08 -16.27
C ILE A 41 22.18 0.20 -15.85
N SER A 42 21.89 -0.84 -16.63
CA SER A 42 20.80 -1.77 -16.31
C SER A 42 21.04 -2.56 -15.02
N VAL A 43 22.30 -2.92 -14.73
CA VAL A 43 22.68 -3.54 -13.45
C VAL A 43 22.37 -2.60 -12.28
N VAL A 44 22.77 -1.33 -12.38
CA VAL A 44 22.53 -0.34 -11.33
C VAL A 44 21.04 -0.17 -11.05
N TYR A 45 20.21 0.02 -12.08
CA TYR A 45 18.76 0.13 -11.89
C TYR A 45 18.15 -1.15 -11.31
N SER A 46 18.55 -2.32 -11.81
CA SER A 46 18.06 -3.60 -11.27
C SER A 46 18.44 -3.79 -9.79
N CYS A 47 19.65 -3.39 -9.39
CA CYS A 47 20.05 -3.38 -7.98
C CYS A 47 19.19 -2.44 -7.14
N LEU A 48 18.87 -1.24 -7.63
CA LEU A 48 18.01 -0.29 -6.92
C LEU A 48 16.59 -0.86 -6.71
N TYR A 49 16.00 -1.48 -7.73
CA TYR A 49 14.70 -2.16 -7.60
C TYR A 49 14.74 -3.31 -6.59
N VAL A 50 15.80 -4.14 -6.63
CA VAL A 50 15.95 -5.24 -5.67
C VAL A 50 16.08 -4.71 -4.24
N VAL A 51 16.90 -3.69 -4.01
CA VAL A 51 17.04 -3.07 -2.69
C VAL A 51 15.69 -2.55 -2.24
N SER A 52 14.99 -1.78 -3.07
CA SER A 52 13.66 -1.25 -2.76
C SER A 52 12.70 -2.36 -2.33
N LEU A 53 12.59 -3.45 -3.11
CA LEU A 53 11.67 -4.56 -2.83
C LEU A 53 12.02 -5.31 -1.54
N VAL A 54 13.29 -5.60 -1.33
CA VAL A 54 13.76 -6.35 -0.15
C VAL A 54 13.59 -5.51 1.12
N THR A 55 13.74 -4.19 1.04
CA THR A 55 13.56 -3.28 2.17
C THR A 55 12.11 -2.89 2.42
N GLU A 56 11.16 -3.24 1.54
CA GLU A 56 9.76 -2.83 1.68
C GLU A 56 9.12 -3.24 3.02
N PRO A 57 9.34 -4.45 3.58
CA PRO A 57 8.83 -4.78 4.92
C PRO A 57 9.43 -3.93 6.04
N LEU A 58 10.66 -3.44 5.87
CA LEU A 58 11.36 -2.64 6.89
C LEU A 58 10.94 -1.16 6.87
N LYS A 59 10.21 -0.75 5.84
CA LYS A 59 9.67 0.60 5.70
C LYS A 59 8.75 1.01 6.85
N ALA A 60 8.14 0.05 7.52
CA ALA A 60 7.30 0.31 8.70
C ALA A 60 8.07 1.10 9.79
N TYR A 61 9.38 0.90 9.93
CA TYR A 61 10.23 1.61 10.90
C TYR A 61 10.44 3.11 10.59
N ALA A 62 9.85 3.64 9.52
CA ALA A 62 9.73 5.09 9.32
C ALA A 62 8.79 5.74 10.34
N SER A 63 7.76 5.00 10.79
CA SER A 63 6.80 5.43 11.81
C SER A 63 6.90 4.62 13.10
N GLU A 64 7.37 3.37 13.02
CA GLU A 64 7.53 2.48 14.18
C GLU A 64 8.85 2.70 14.91
N PRO A 65 8.85 2.72 16.25
CA PRO A 65 10.07 2.60 17.04
C PRO A 65 10.68 1.20 16.88
N PHE A 66 12.00 1.12 17.02
CA PHE A 66 12.67 -0.19 17.07
C PHE A 66 12.43 -0.87 18.42
N PRO A 67 12.48 -2.22 18.49
CA PRO A 67 12.17 -2.95 19.71
C PRO A 67 12.99 -2.51 20.93
N TRP A 68 14.27 -2.19 20.75
CA TRP A 68 15.17 -1.75 21.82
C TRP A 68 14.99 -0.28 22.25
N THR A 69 14.12 0.48 21.58
CA THR A 69 13.81 1.87 21.96
C THR A 69 12.59 1.98 22.86
N LEU A 70 11.73 0.95 22.87
CA LEU A 70 10.52 0.91 23.67
C LEU A 70 10.86 0.65 25.13
N GLN A 71 10.36 1.50 26.03
CA GLN A 71 10.37 1.20 27.45
C GLN A 71 9.15 0.35 27.78
N SER A 72 9.38 -0.80 28.44
CA SER A 72 8.30 -1.70 28.86
C SER A 72 7.34 -0.96 29.79
N THR A 73 6.20 -0.52 29.28
CA THR A 73 5.20 0.17 30.09
C THR A 73 3.99 -0.74 30.24
N SER A 74 4.07 -1.65 31.22
CA SER A 74 2.92 -2.44 31.67
C SER A 74 1.98 -1.53 32.44
N ILE A 75 1.06 -0.86 31.73
CA ILE A 75 -0.10 -0.24 32.37
C ILE A 75 -1.27 -1.11 31.95
N ASN A 76 -1.62 -2.06 32.83
CA ASN A 76 -2.78 -2.90 32.70
C ASN A 76 -3.81 -2.36 33.71
N PRO A 77 -4.65 -1.36 33.36
CA PRO A 77 -5.56 -0.73 34.29
C PRO A 77 -6.85 -1.56 34.38
N LYS A 78 -6.75 -2.89 34.55
CA LYS A 78 -7.94 -3.75 34.60
C LYS A 78 -8.87 -3.45 35.78
N ASN A 79 -8.41 -2.66 36.76
CA ASN A 79 -9.13 -2.32 37.98
C ASN A 79 -9.27 -0.81 38.25
N VAL A 80 -9.01 0.06 37.26
CA VAL A 80 -9.09 1.52 37.44
C VAL A 80 -10.42 2.02 36.88
N SER A 81 -11.08 2.94 37.58
CA SER A 81 -12.30 3.59 37.06
C SER A 81 -11.98 4.38 35.80
N PHE A 82 -12.97 4.61 34.93
CA PHE A 82 -12.73 5.38 33.71
C PHE A 82 -12.30 6.82 34.01
N ASP A 83 -12.89 7.44 35.02
CA ASP A 83 -12.53 8.80 35.44
C ASP A 83 -11.08 8.87 35.96
N ASP A 84 -10.65 7.88 36.74
CA ASP A 84 -9.26 7.78 37.19
C ASP A 84 -8.31 7.57 36.02
N TYR A 85 -8.69 6.76 35.03
CA TYR A 85 -7.93 6.59 33.78
C TYR A 85 -7.78 7.91 33.03
N VAL A 86 -8.89 8.64 32.81
CA VAL A 86 -8.88 9.92 32.09
C VAL A 86 -7.98 10.91 32.82
N ASN A 87 -8.13 11.03 34.14
CA ASN A 87 -7.37 11.97 34.95
C ASN A 87 -5.87 11.64 34.97
N THR A 88 -5.51 10.39 35.23
CA THR A 88 -4.10 9.95 35.29
C THR A 88 -3.40 10.03 33.94
N THR A 89 -4.08 9.63 32.86
CA THR A 89 -3.50 9.66 31.50
C THR A 89 -3.33 11.09 31.00
N TYR A 90 -4.34 11.94 31.21
CA TYR A 90 -4.24 13.36 30.92
C TYR A 90 -3.07 14.01 31.67
N HIS A 91 -2.96 13.79 32.99
CA HIS A 91 -1.87 14.37 33.78
C HIS A 91 -0.51 13.89 33.30
N ALA A 92 -0.36 12.61 32.96
CA ALA A 92 0.88 12.09 32.39
C ALA A 92 1.27 12.78 31.06
N PHE A 93 0.29 13.03 30.18
CA PHE A 93 0.54 13.76 28.94
C PHE A 93 0.80 15.25 29.17
N ALA A 94 -0.05 15.95 29.92
CA ALA A 94 0.07 17.39 30.14
C ALA A 94 1.36 17.79 30.90
N LEU A 95 1.85 16.93 31.81
CA LEU A 95 3.13 17.16 32.49
C LEU A 95 4.31 17.15 31.51
N LYS A 96 4.28 16.27 30.50
CA LYS A 96 5.39 16.08 29.55
C LYS A 96 5.24 16.96 28.30
N TYR A 97 4.02 17.20 27.84
CA TYR A 97 3.70 17.90 26.60
C TYR A 97 2.88 19.15 26.92
N ASN A 98 3.58 20.27 27.08
CA ASN A 98 2.98 21.56 27.37
C ASN A 98 3.73 22.69 26.66
N ASN A 99 3.30 23.93 26.89
CA ASN A 99 3.90 25.12 26.29
C ASN A 99 5.39 25.34 26.67
N VAL A 100 5.85 24.78 27.79
CA VAL A 100 7.23 24.95 28.25
C VAL A 100 8.14 23.89 27.64
N THR A 101 7.67 22.64 27.56
CA THR A 101 8.48 21.52 27.07
C THR A 101 8.52 21.41 25.54
N MET A 102 7.44 21.80 24.86
CA MET A 102 7.37 21.78 23.40
C MET A 102 7.68 23.16 22.81
N ALA A 103 8.72 23.24 21.97
CA ALA A 103 9.11 24.48 21.30
C ALA A 103 7.92 25.12 20.56
N PRO A 104 7.73 26.45 20.55
CA PRO A 104 6.46 27.10 20.15
C PRO A 104 5.92 26.78 18.74
N GLN A 105 6.79 26.38 17.80
CA GLN A 105 6.41 26.04 16.42
C GLN A 105 6.24 24.53 16.18
N THR A 106 6.49 23.69 17.18
CA THR A 106 6.32 22.23 17.04
C THR A 106 4.85 21.87 17.02
N LEU A 107 4.37 21.36 15.89
CA LEU A 107 2.98 20.90 15.70
C LEU A 107 2.86 19.40 15.95
N PHE A 108 3.92 18.65 15.65
CA PHE A 108 4.01 17.21 15.82
C PHE A 108 5.24 16.87 16.65
N SER A 109 5.06 16.06 17.68
CA SER A 109 6.15 15.47 18.46
C SER A 109 5.92 13.98 18.58
N HIS A 110 6.98 13.19 18.38
CA HIS A 110 6.96 11.75 18.57
C HIS A 110 8.08 11.37 19.52
N ASP A 111 7.69 10.88 20.70
CA ASP A 111 8.59 10.27 21.65
C ASP A 111 8.61 8.76 21.45
N GLN A 112 9.72 8.26 20.91
CA GLN A 112 9.92 6.83 20.64
C GLN A 112 10.02 6.01 21.93
N SER A 113 10.49 6.59 23.03
CA SER A 113 10.72 5.87 24.29
C SER A 113 9.41 5.47 24.97
N THR A 114 8.44 6.38 24.98
CA THR A 114 7.09 6.16 25.53
C THR A 114 6.07 5.84 24.44
N ASN A 115 6.51 5.66 23.20
CA ASN A 115 5.68 5.42 22.01
C ASN A 115 4.48 6.39 21.93
N THR A 116 4.74 7.67 22.20
CA THR A 116 3.71 8.69 22.35
C THR A 116 3.88 9.75 21.28
N VAL A 117 2.78 10.06 20.60
CA VAL A 117 2.71 11.08 19.55
C VAL A 117 1.76 12.17 20.01
N VAL A 118 2.14 13.42 19.82
CA VAL A 118 1.32 14.58 20.19
C VAL A 118 1.20 15.52 19.01
N LEU A 119 -0.05 15.87 18.70
CA LEU A 119 -0.41 16.97 17.81
C LEU A 119 -0.74 18.22 18.65
N ARG A 120 -0.35 19.40 18.17
CA ARG A 120 -0.61 20.67 18.84
C ARG A 120 -0.95 21.75 17.84
N PHE A 121 -2.14 22.33 17.98
CA PHE A 121 -2.65 23.37 17.08
C PHE A 121 -3.25 24.51 17.89
N ASN A 122 -3.10 25.74 17.38
CA ASN A 122 -3.84 26.88 17.88
C ASN A 122 -5.09 27.03 17.03
N MET A 123 -6.27 27.02 17.66
CA MET A 123 -7.53 27.14 16.94
C MET A 123 -8.50 28.04 17.70
N SER A 124 -9.40 28.68 16.95
CA SER A 124 -10.54 29.39 17.51
C SER A 124 -11.67 28.40 17.74
N LEU A 125 -12.04 28.20 19.00
CA LEU A 125 -13.22 27.41 19.36
C LEU A 125 -14.33 28.38 19.75
N PRO A 126 -15.47 28.40 19.05
CA PRO A 126 -16.56 29.29 19.41
C PRO A 126 -17.19 28.88 20.75
N ALA A 127 -17.85 29.85 21.37
CA ALA A 127 -18.75 29.64 22.49
C ALA A 127 -20.20 29.76 22.01
N ASN A 128 -21.10 28.99 22.61
CA ASN A 128 -22.54 28.98 22.32
C ASN A 128 -22.93 28.52 20.91
N ASP A 129 -22.15 27.66 20.28
CA ASP A 129 -22.42 27.16 18.92
C ASP A 129 -22.85 25.68 18.94
N VAL A 130 -24.13 25.45 19.24
CA VAL A 130 -24.70 24.10 19.39
C VAL A 130 -24.96 23.44 18.03
N ASP A 131 -25.42 24.22 17.05
CA ASP A 131 -25.93 23.70 15.78
C ASP A 131 -24.80 23.28 14.81
N HIS A 132 -23.61 23.86 14.96
CA HIS A 132 -22.48 23.64 14.04
C HIS A 132 -21.32 22.85 14.66
N CYS A 133 -21.55 22.04 15.71
CA CYS A 133 -20.47 21.25 16.32
C CYS A 133 -19.69 20.42 15.27
N ASN A 134 -20.40 19.74 14.36
CA ASN A 134 -19.76 18.88 13.37
C ASN A 134 -18.78 19.63 12.46
N SER A 135 -19.05 20.89 12.10
CA SER A 135 -18.10 21.66 11.28
C SER A 135 -16.84 22.05 12.03
N HIS A 136 -16.93 22.25 13.35
CA HIS A 136 -15.76 22.52 14.19
C HIS A 136 -15.00 21.24 14.53
N LEU A 137 -15.71 20.13 14.74
CA LEU A 137 -15.14 18.82 15.03
C LEU A 137 -14.19 18.35 13.92
N VAL A 138 -14.57 18.56 12.66
CA VAL A 138 -13.74 18.20 11.49
C VAL A 138 -12.39 18.92 11.52
N GLN A 139 -12.34 20.16 12.01
CA GLN A 139 -11.13 20.98 12.07
C GLN A 139 -10.20 20.59 13.21
N ILE A 140 -10.68 19.83 14.19
CA ILE A 140 -9.84 19.40 15.32
C ILE A 140 -8.87 18.31 14.84
N PRO A 141 -7.56 18.46 15.11
CA PRO A 141 -6.55 17.49 14.69
C PRO A 141 -6.81 16.09 15.27
N GLY A 142 -6.72 15.08 14.41
CA GLY A 142 -6.96 13.68 14.77
C GLY A 142 -8.43 13.35 15.07
N SER A 143 -9.38 14.21 14.69
CA SER A 143 -10.82 13.99 14.83
C SER A 143 -11.29 12.65 14.26
N ILE A 144 -10.61 12.10 13.25
CA ILE A 144 -10.89 10.75 12.69
C ILE A 144 -10.89 9.64 13.74
N PHE A 145 -10.17 9.80 14.84
CA PHE A 145 -10.15 8.84 15.94
C PHE A 145 -11.12 9.15 17.07
N PHE A 146 -11.92 10.21 16.99
CA PHE A 146 -12.85 10.54 18.07
C PHE A 146 -13.99 9.52 18.15
N GLY A 147 -14.07 8.81 19.27
CA GLY A 147 -15.23 8.00 19.63
C GLY A 147 -16.35 8.88 20.18
N ALA A 148 -17.48 8.26 20.55
CA ALA A 148 -18.67 9.01 20.96
C ALA A 148 -18.40 9.91 22.18
N GLY A 149 -17.61 9.43 23.16
CA GLY A 149 -17.27 10.22 24.35
C GLY A 149 -16.44 11.48 24.04
N MET A 150 -15.45 11.40 23.14
CA MET A 150 -14.67 12.58 22.72
C MET A 150 -15.51 13.54 21.87
N VAL A 151 -16.37 13.02 20.98
CA VAL A 151 -17.28 13.86 20.19
C VAL A 151 -18.25 14.61 21.11
N GLU A 152 -18.87 13.91 22.06
CA GLU A 152 -19.78 14.53 23.02
C GLU A 152 -19.07 15.58 23.88
N TYR A 153 -17.86 15.28 24.37
CA TYR A 153 -17.04 16.23 25.11
C TYR A 153 -16.77 17.52 24.31
N VAL A 154 -16.33 17.40 23.05
CA VAL A 154 -16.05 18.57 22.20
C VAL A 154 -17.33 19.36 21.92
N CYS A 155 -18.42 18.69 21.55
CA CYS A 155 -19.68 19.37 21.28
C CYS A 155 -20.23 20.05 22.54
N HIS A 156 -20.12 19.40 23.69
CA HIS A 156 -20.51 19.98 24.97
C HIS A 156 -19.66 21.20 25.29
N PHE A 157 -18.34 21.16 25.05
CA PHE A 157 -17.43 22.29 25.25
C PHE A 157 -17.80 23.51 24.37
N ILE A 158 -18.08 23.29 23.09
CA ILE A 158 -18.45 24.37 22.15
C ILE A 158 -19.84 24.95 22.45
N ALA A 159 -20.76 24.12 22.98
CA ALA A 159 -22.08 24.55 23.41
C ALA A 159 -22.05 25.48 24.65
N GLN A 160 -20.95 25.49 25.42
CA GLN A 160 -20.85 26.32 26.63
C GLN A 160 -20.54 27.80 26.33
N ASN A 161 -20.95 28.66 27.27
CA ASN A 161 -20.53 30.06 27.31
C ASN A 161 -19.01 30.18 27.51
N ALA A 162 -18.41 31.27 27.02
CA ALA A 162 -16.97 31.53 27.10
C ALA A 162 -16.42 31.51 28.54
N SER A 163 -17.19 31.97 29.52
CA SER A 163 -16.81 31.89 30.93
C SER A 163 -16.77 30.45 31.42
N THR A 164 -17.79 29.64 31.11
CA THR A 164 -17.89 28.24 31.51
C THR A 164 -16.77 27.39 30.89
N GLN A 165 -16.38 27.67 29.64
CA GLN A 165 -15.25 27.01 28.96
C GLN A 165 -13.93 27.14 29.75
N LEU A 166 -13.75 28.22 30.53
CA LEU A 166 -12.56 28.44 31.35
C LEU A 166 -12.57 27.68 32.69
N PHE A 167 -13.72 27.21 33.15
CA PHE A 167 -13.84 26.51 34.44
C PHE A 167 -14.21 25.03 34.31
N MET A 168 -14.77 24.60 33.19
CA MET A 168 -15.08 23.20 32.95
C MET A 168 -13.82 22.35 32.72
N PRO A 169 -13.89 21.01 32.91
CA PRO A 169 -12.85 20.10 32.48
C PRO A 169 -12.56 20.31 30.98
N ARG A 170 -11.27 20.49 30.66
CA ARG A 170 -10.78 20.76 29.29
C ARG A 170 -9.99 19.59 28.72
N TYR A 171 -10.32 18.38 29.14
CA TYR A 171 -9.66 17.17 28.69
C TYR A 171 -10.66 16.02 28.63
N MET A 172 -10.41 15.10 27.72
CA MET A 172 -11.11 13.83 27.61
C MET A 172 -10.15 12.79 27.04
N CYS A 173 -10.21 11.57 27.54
CA CYS A 173 -9.41 10.46 27.06
C CYS A 173 -10.31 9.29 26.67
N GLN A 174 -9.81 8.40 25.83
CA GLN A 174 -10.50 7.19 25.41
C GLN A 174 -9.49 6.11 25.05
N TYR A 175 -9.94 4.86 25.04
CA TYR A 175 -9.19 3.74 24.49
C TYR A 175 -9.48 3.57 23.01
N ILE A 176 -8.46 3.28 22.21
CA ILE A 176 -8.63 2.88 20.82
C ILE A 176 -8.40 1.37 20.76
N THR A 177 -9.43 0.65 20.33
CA THR A 177 -9.46 -0.82 20.36
C THR A 177 -9.70 -1.39 18.98
N VAL A 178 -9.19 -2.60 18.74
CA VAL A 178 -9.50 -3.42 17.56
C VAL A 178 -10.23 -4.68 17.99
N ALA A 179 -11.31 -4.98 17.30
CA ALA A 179 -12.24 -6.08 17.56
C ALA A 179 -12.79 -6.10 18.99
N ASN A 180 -12.83 -4.94 19.67
CA ASN A 180 -13.15 -4.80 21.10
C ASN A 180 -12.28 -5.62 22.07
N LEU A 181 -11.19 -6.23 21.59
CA LEU A 181 -10.39 -7.19 22.35
C LEU A 181 -8.99 -6.65 22.67
N PHE A 182 -8.38 -5.93 21.72
CA PHE A 182 -7.01 -5.45 21.85
C PHE A 182 -7.00 -3.92 21.87
N ALA A 183 -6.45 -3.34 22.93
CA ALA A 183 -6.18 -1.90 22.98
C ALA A 183 -4.93 -1.60 22.12
N LEU A 184 -5.13 -0.87 21.02
CA LEU A 184 -4.05 -0.45 20.13
C LEU A 184 -3.32 0.77 20.68
N SER A 185 -4.08 1.68 21.29
CA SER A 185 -3.54 2.95 21.79
C SER A 185 -4.50 3.62 22.76
N GLU A 186 -3.96 4.53 23.56
CA GLU A 186 -4.72 5.46 24.38
C GLU A 186 -4.64 6.84 23.76
N SER A 187 -5.77 7.54 23.69
CA SER A 187 -5.87 8.85 23.05
C SER A 187 -6.48 9.84 24.04
N CYS A 188 -5.92 11.04 24.12
CA CYS A 188 -6.47 12.14 24.90
C CYS A 188 -6.46 13.43 24.08
N VAL A 189 -7.53 14.19 24.18
CA VAL A 189 -7.61 15.57 23.70
C VAL A 189 -7.66 16.49 24.91
N TRP A 190 -6.87 17.57 24.89
CA TRP A 190 -6.96 18.61 25.91
C TRP A 190 -6.75 20.00 25.35
N MET A 191 -7.28 21.00 26.05
CA MET A 191 -7.35 22.38 25.58
C MET A 191 -6.79 23.35 26.62
N GLU A 192 -5.85 24.18 26.22
CA GLU A 192 -5.28 25.26 27.03
C GLU A 192 -5.73 26.61 26.49
N PRO A 193 -6.26 27.52 27.34
CA PRO A 193 -6.66 28.85 26.88
C PRO A 193 -5.43 29.68 26.49
N LEU A 194 -5.54 30.41 25.38
CA LEU A 194 -4.55 31.42 24.97
C LEU A 194 -4.92 32.79 25.55
N LEU A 195 -3.99 33.75 25.43
CA LEU A 195 -4.22 35.14 25.89
C LEU A 195 -5.38 35.82 25.14
N THR A 196 -5.64 35.40 23.90
CA THR A 196 -6.73 35.90 23.07
C THR A 196 -8.02 35.16 23.40
N GLN A 197 -9.10 35.89 23.68
CA GLN A 197 -10.40 35.30 23.96
C GLN A 197 -10.89 34.43 22.79
N GLY A 198 -11.45 33.26 23.11
CA GLY A 198 -11.95 32.30 22.13
C GLY A 198 -10.86 31.51 21.38
N GLN A 199 -9.58 31.74 21.68
CA GLN A 199 -8.49 30.93 21.14
C GLN A 199 -8.00 29.91 22.17
N PHE A 200 -7.88 28.68 21.71
CA PHE A 200 -7.39 27.56 22.49
C PHE A 200 -6.25 26.90 21.76
N ARG A 201 -5.28 26.46 22.55
CA ARG A 201 -4.28 25.52 22.10
C ARG A 201 -4.79 24.13 22.37
N VAL A 202 -5.09 23.42 21.30
CA VAL A 202 -5.63 22.06 21.36
C VAL A 202 -4.51 21.08 21.12
N TYR A 203 -4.40 20.14 22.05
CA TYR A 203 -3.46 19.05 21.98
C TYR A 203 -4.22 17.75 21.79
N HIS A 204 -3.66 16.87 20.99
CA HIS A 204 -4.14 15.50 20.84
C HIS A 204 -2.96 14.56 21.00
N GLY A 205 -2.92 13.87 22.14
CA GLY A 205 -1.93 12.85 22.46
C GLY A 205 -2.45 11.45 22.12
N LEU A 206 -1.59 10.63 21.53
CA LEU A 206 -1.82 9.23 21.22
C LEU A 206 -0.62 8.43 21.72
N ARG A 207 -0.84 7.56 22.70
CA ARG A 207 0.16 6.58 23.16
C ARG A 207 -0.17 5.22 22.58
N VAL A 208 0.70 4.70 21.72
CA VAL A 208 0.55 3.36 21.15
C VAL A 208 0.92 2.33 22.20
N VAL A 209 -0.02 1.42 22.49
CA VAL A 209 0.17 0.34 23.45
C VAL A 209 0.80 -0.83 22.69
N GLU A 210 2.12 -0.97 22.82
CA GLU A 210 2.86 -2.07 22.23
C GLU A 210 3.71 -2.78 23.28
N GLU A 211 3.57 -4.10 23.33
CA GLU A 211 4.43 -4.95 24.15
C GLU A 211 5.79 -5.15 23.46
N GLU A 212 6.86 -5.12 24.26
CA GLU A 212 8.24 -5.32 23.76
C GLU A 212 8.39 -6.64 22.99
N THR A 213 7.76 -7.72 23.50
CA THR A 213 7.76 -9.05 22.88
C THR A 213 7.11 -9.04 21.49
N TRP A 214 6.02 -8.29 21.33
CA TRP A 214 5.34 -8.11 20.05
C TRP A 214 6.19 -7.33 19.06
N SER A 215 6.91 -6.30 19.52
CA SER A 215 7.82 -5.52 18.69
C SER A 215 8.96 -6.36 18.10
N TRP A 216 9.60 -7.19 18.93
CA TRP A 216 10.60 -8.16 18.48
C TRP A 216 10.02 -9.17 17.49
N THR A 217 8.79 -9.64 17.75
CA THR A 217 8.10 -10.59 16.86
C THR A 217 7.88 -9.98 15.47
N LYS A 218 7.39 -8.73 15.39
CA LYS A 218 7.24 -8.01 14.11
C LYS A 218 8.57 -7.87 13.38
N LEU A 219 9.66 -7.54 14.08
CA LEU A 219 10.99 -7.43 13.47
C LEU A 219 11.44 -8.74 12.82
N TRP A 220 11.33 -9.85 13.54
CA TRP A 220 11.70 -11.17 13.00
C TRP A 220 10.82 -11.59 11.82
N ILE A 221 9.52 -11.33 11.89
CA ILE A 221 8.59 -11.59 10.78
C ILE A 221 9.00 -10.77 9.54
N ARG A 222 9.29 -9.48 9.69
CA ARG A 222 9.69 -8.61 8.57
C ARG A 222 11.01 -9.03 7.96
N LEU A 223 12.00 -9.39 8.78
CA LEU A 223 13.28 -9.93 8.30
C LEU A 223 13.09 -11.24 7.54
N ALA A 224 12.19 -12.11 8.01
CA ALA A 224 11.84 -13.35 7.30
C ALA A 224 11.15 -13.06 5.96
N ILE A 225 10.19 -12.13 5.93
CA ILE A 225 9.52 -11.71 4.68
C ILE A 225 10.53 -11.10 3.70
N SER A 226 11.39 -10.18 4.15
CA SER A 226 12.48 -9.61 3.33
C SER A 226 13.40 -10.68 2.76
N SER A 227 13.74 -11.70 3.57
CA SER A 227 14.57 -12.82 3.12
C SER A 227 13.84 -13.68 2.07
N VAL A 228 12.55 -13.96 2.25
CA VAL A 228 11.73 -14.66 1.26
C VAL A 228 11.66 -13.87 -0.05
N ILE A 229 11.45 -12.55 0.00
CA ILE A 229 11.46 -11.70 -1.18
C ILE A 229 12.80 -11.81 -1.92
N ALA A 230 13.93 -11.72 -1.21
CA ALA A 230 15.26 -11.86 -1.82
C ALA A 230 15.46 -13.24 -2.46
N ILE A 231 15.02 -14.31 -1.80
CA ILE A 231 15.09 -15.68 -2.33
C ILE A 231 14.23 -15.83 -3.58
N GLU A 232 12.99 -15.31 -3.58
CA GLU A 232 12.10 -15.40 -4.74
C GLU A 232 12.60 -14.55 -5.92
N ILE A 233 13.17 -13.37 -5.66
CA ILE A 233 13.87 -12.58 -6.69
C ILE A 233 15.00 -13.41 -7.32
N TRP A 234 15.81 -14.09 -6.52
CA TRP A 234 16.87 -14.95 -7.05
C TRP A 234 16.30 -16.11 -7.89
N ARG A 235 15.30 -16.82 -7.36
CA ARG A 235 14.74 -18.04 -7.98
C ARG A 235 13.97 -17.77 -9.27
N LEU A 236 13.16 -16.71 -9.28
CA LEU A 236 12.24 -16.36 -10.37
C LEU A 236 12.87 -15.43 -11.41
N TYR A 237 13.88 -14.64 -11.04
CA TYR A 237 14.50 -13.66 -11.93
C TYR A 237 15.96 -13.98 -12.23
N TYR A 238 16.86 -13.85 -11.25
CA TYR A 238 18.31 -13.87 -11.52
C TYR A 238 18.85 -15.23 -11.96
N ARG A 239 18.30 -16.34 -11.45
CA ARG A 239 18.74 -17.70 -11.80
C ARG A 239 18.64 -17.99 -13.30
N HIS A 240 17.73 -17.33 -14.02
CA HIS A 240 17.53 -17.53 -15.45
C HIS A 240 18.56 -16.82 -16.34
N PHE A 241 19.29 -15.83 -15.80
CA PHE A 241 20.33 -15.13 -16.56
C PHE A 241 21.58 -15.98 -16.81
N GLY A 242 21.91 -16.92 -15.93
CA GLY A 242 23.05 -17.83 -16.13
C GLY A 242 22.91 -18.70 -17.39
N PRO A 243 21.82 -19.48 -17.51
CA PRO A 243 21.54 -20.25 -18.73
C PRO A 243 21.39 -19.37 -19.98
N LEU A 244 20.77 -18.20 -19.86
CA LEU A 244 20.63 -17.25 -20.97
C LEU A 244 22.00 -16.78 -21.47
N LEU A 245 22.90 -16.40 -20.57
CA LEU A 245 24.25 -15.96 -20.91
C LEU A 245 25.04 -17.09 -21.59
N SER A 246 24.99 -18.30 -21.04
CA SER A 246 25.62 -19.48 -21.64
C SER A 246 25.09 -19.77 -23.05
N ASN A 247 23.77 -19.71 -23.24
CA ASN A 247 23.14 -19.96 -24.53
C ASN A 247 23.50 -18.87 -25.56
N LEU A 248 23.55 -17.60 -25.15
CA LEU A 248 23.92 -16.50 -26.04
C LEU A 248 25.39 -16.55 -26.44
N THR A 249 26.29 -16.93 -25.54
CA THR A 249 27.71 -17.11 -25.84
C THR A 249 27.93 -18.30 -26.78
N ASN A 250 27.26 -19.43 -26.53
CA ASN A 250 27.52 -20.70 -27.23
C ASN A 250 26.76 -20.86 -28.55
N MET A 251 25.51 -20.38 -28.64
CA MET A 251 24.63 -20.60 -29.79
C MET A 251 24.34 -19.32 -30.58
N GLY A 252 24.29 -18.16 -29.91
CA GLY A 252 23.83 -16.90 -30.53
C GLY A 252 22.33 -16.93 -30.90
N ILE A 253 21.80 -15.80 -31.37
CA ILE A 253 20.38 -15.64 -31.77
C ILE A 253 20.20 -15.79 -33.29
N GLN A 254 21.26 -15.59 -34.10
CA GLN A 254 21.16 -15.52 -35.56
C GLN A 254 21.80 -16.72 -36.27
N ASN A 255 21.06 -17.31 -37.21
CA ASN A 255 21.54 -18.30 -38.19
C ASN A 255 22.27 -17.64 -39.39
N TYR A 256 22.82 -16.44 -39.24
CA TYR A 256 23.50 -15.76 -40.35
C TYR A 256 25.02 -15.91 -40.27
N SER A 257 25.60 -16.17 -41.43
CA SER A 257 26.99 -16.56 -41.68
C SER A 257 28.06 -15.54 -41.25
N CYS A 258 27.69 -14.39 -40.69
CA CYS A 258 28.64 -13.35 -40.30
C CYS A 258 29.44 -13.71 -39.04
N ASP A 259 30.63 -13.12 -38.98
CA ASP A 259 31.58 -13.21 -37.88
C ASP A 259 31.03 -12.57 -36.60
N SER A 260 31.51 -13.07 -35.46
CA SER A 260 31.30 -12.62 -34.07
C SER A 260 30.27 -11.49 -33.86
N VAL A 261 29.04 -11.84 -33.49
CA VAL A 261 28.01 -10.88 -33.09
C VAL A 261 28.20 -10.46 -31.63
N TYR A 262 28.00 -9.16 -31.36
CA TYR A 262 28.06 -8.57 -30.03
C TYR A 262 26.65 -8.39 -29.45
N TYR A 263 26.42 -8.96 -28.27
CA TYR A 263 25.13 -8.86 -27.56
C TYR A 263 25.27 -7.98 -26.32
N VAL A 264 24.32 -7.05 -26.13
CA VAL A 264 24.16 -6.30 -24.88
C VAL A 264 22.94 -6.82 -24.14
N LEU A 265 23.17 -7.44 -22.99
CA LEU A 265 22.11 -7.92 -22.12
C LEU A 265 21.68 -6.78 -21.18
N GLN A 266 20.38 -6.46 -21.20
CA GLN A 266 19.77 -5.48 -20.31
C GLN A 266 19.02 -6.20 -19.19
N LEU A 267 19.40 -5.93 -17.95
CA LEU A 267 18.65 -6.35 -16.77
C LEU A 267 17.43 -5.43 -16.61
N GLY A 268 16.26 -6.03 -16.59
CA GLY A 268 15.00 -5.33 -16.33
C GLY A 268 14.64 -5.27 -14.84
N ASP A 269 13.36 -5.01 -14.63
CA ASP A 269 12.75 -4.86 -13.31
C ASP A 269 12.10 -6.18 -12.84
N PRO A 270 12.53 -6.79 -11.71
CA PRO A 270 11.91 -7.99 -11.15
C PRO A 270 10.59 -7.71 -10.38
N THR A 271 10.21 -6.44 -10.19
CA THR A 271 9.11 -6.01 -9.32
C THR A 271 7.81 -6.74 -9.61
N TRP A 272 7.38 -6.82 -10.88
CA TRP A 272 6.10 -7.43 -11.23
C TRP A 272 5.98 -8.91 -10.82
N LEU A 273 7.09 -9.66 -10.80
CA LEU A 273 7.12 -11.06 -10.37
C LEU A 273 6.80 -11.19 -8.89
N ILE A 274 7.36 -10.29 -8.08
CA ILE A 274 7.17 -10.26 -6.62
C ILE A 274 5.80 -9.72 -6.26
N LEU A 275 5.36 -8.64 -6.91
CA LEU A 275 4.03 -8.05 -6.71
C LEU A 275 2.87 -8.97 -7.12
N SER A 276 3.15 -10.00 -7.92
CA SER A 276 2.17 -11.01 -8.33
C SER A 276 2.26 -12.31 -7.51
N HIS A 277 3.24 -12.41 -6.61
CA HIS A 277 3.48 -13.62 -5.83
C HIS A 277 2.46 -13.74 -4.69
N PRO A 278 1.59 -14.76 -4.67
CA PRO A 278 0.44 -14.81 -3.76
C PRO A 278 0.85 -14.79 -2.28
N PHE A 279 1.92 -15.51 -1.93
CA PHE A 279 2.42 -15.55 -0.55
C PHE A 279 2.99 -14.20 -0.10
N VAL A 280 3.71 -13.48 -0.98
CA VAL A 280 4.32 -12.19 -0.62
C VAL A 280 3.22 -11.15 -0.42
N CYS A 281 2.25 -11.07 -1.33
CA CYS A 281 1.13 -10.14 -1.20
C CYS A 281 0.32 -10.40 0.08
N THR A 282 -0.01 -11.65 0.38
CA THR A 282 -0.72 -11.98 1.63
C THR A 282 0.11 -11.64 2.86
N ALA A 283 1.40 -11.99 2.89
CA ALA A 283 2.27 -11.69 4.02
C ALA A 283 2.39 -10.17 4.26
N MET A 284 2.53 -9.37 3.20
CA MET A 284 2.59 -7.91 3.31
C MET A 284 1.27 -7.28 3.76
N VAL A 285 0.11 -7.80 3.31
CA VAL A 285 -1.20 -7.33 3.80
C VAL A 285 -1.37 -7.65 5.29
N VAL A 286 -0.94 -8.83 5.72
CA VAL A 286 -0.97 -9.23 7.13
C VAL A 286 -0.02 -8.37 7.98
N ASP A 287 1.19 -8.08 7.50
CA ASP A 287 2.13 -7.16 8.17
C ASP A 287 1.51 -5.75 8.32
N ASN A 288 0.85 -5.22 7.29
CA ASN A 288 0.12 -3.94 7.37
C ASN A 288 -0.98 -3.96 8.44
N LEU A 289 -1.73 -5.06 8.56
CA LEU A 289 -2.79 -5.22 9.56
C LEU A 289 -2.22 -5.22 10.99
N TYR A 290 -1.11 -5.93 11.22
CA TYR A 290 -0.42 -5.95 12.50
C TYR A 290 0.20 -4.60 12.89
N SER A 291 0.45 -3.74 11.89
CA SER A 291 1.04 -2.41 12.03
C SER A 291 0.00 -1.29 12.11
N SER A 292 -1.27 -1.65 12.33
CA SER A 292 -2.41 -0.72 12.28
C SER A 292 -2.35 0.42 13.30
N SER A 293 -1.77 0.19 14.49
CA SER A 293 -1.54 1.25 15.48
C SER A 293 -0.63 2.35 14.94
N TYR A 294 0.34 2.02 14.10
CA TYR A 294 1.24 3.00 13.48
C TYR A 294 0.70 3.60 12.19
N SER A 295 -0.30 2.97 11.59
CA SER A 295 -1.12 3.65 10.59
C SER A 295 -1.82 4.87 11.19
N ALA A 296 -2.19 4.84 12.48
CA ALA A 296 -2.70 6.03 13.18
C ALA A 296 -1.63 7.11 13.39
N VAL A 297 -0.40 6.72 13.71
CA VAL A 297 0.73 7.65 13.80
C VAL A 297 1.04 8.28 12.44
N ALA A 298 1.04 7.50 11.36
CA ALA A 298 1.22 8.02 10.01
C ALA A 298 0.07 8.95 9.60
N LEU A 299 -1.16 8.63 10.01
CA LEU A 299 -2.33 9.49 9.79
C LEU A 299 -2.17 10.86 10.46
N PHE A 300 -1.66 10.91 11.69
CA PHE A 300 -1.34 12.16 12.38
C PHE A 300 -0.33 12.99 11.59
N ARG A 301 0.72 12.36 11.08
CA ARG A 301 1.73 13.05 10.25
C ARG A 301 1.15 13.58 8.95
N VAL A 302 0.31 12.82 8.26
CA VAL A 302 -0.32 13.22 6.99
C VAL A 302 -1.41 14.28 7.19
N SER A 303 -2.05 14.34 8.36
CA SER A 303 -3.14 15.28 8.63
C SER A 303 -2.72 16.76 8.67
N GLN A 304 -1.41 17.04 8.67
CA GLN A 304 -0.84 18.38 8.67
C GLN A 304 0.02 18.65 7.43
N LEU A 305 -0.07 19.87 6.88
CA LEU A 305 0.78 20.33 5.77
C LEU A 305 1.84 21.35 6.19
N GLU A 306 1.79 21.83 7.42
CA GLU A 306 2.75 22.84 7.93
C GLU A 306 4.16 22.25 8.12
N ASP A 307 4.26 20.96 8.47
CA ASP A 307 5.52 20.20 8.47
C ASP A 307 5.55 19.21 7.28
N ILE A 308 6.06 19.68 6.14
CA ILE A 308 6.14 18.92 4.88
C ILE A 308 6.96 17.63 5.06
N LEU A 309 7.97 17.64 5.93
CA LEU A 309 8.79 16.45 6.16
C LEU A 309 7.97 15.37 6.87
N GLN A 310 7.21 15.73 7.90
CA GLN A 310 6.31 14.78 8.56
C GLN A 310 5.24 14.27 7.59
N PHE A 311 4.66 15.16 6.79
CA PHE A 311 3.71 14.78 5.74
C PHE A 311 4.32 13.76 4.77
N ALA A 312 5.55 13.98 4.31
CA ALA A 312 6.25 13.08 3.40
C ALA A 312 6.55 11.71 4.06
N ILE A 313 6.99 11.69 5.33
CA ILE A 313 7.23 10.44 6.07
C ILE A 313 5.93 9.66 6.27
N GLY A 314 4.85 10.35 6.66
CA GLY A 314 3.53 9.75 6.82
C GLY A 314 2.99 9.19 5.51
N SER A 315 3.17 9.92 4.39
CA SER A 315 2.78 9.49 3.05
C SER A 315 3.59 8.28 2.59
N PHE A 316 4.90 8.29 2.86
CA PHE A 316 5.79 7.17 2.55
C PHE A 316 5.36 5.91 3.31
N TYR A 317 5.10 6.00 4.61
CA TYR A 317 4.56 4.88 5.38
C TYR A 317 3.19 4.42 4.85
N GLY A 318 2.29 5.36 4.58
CA GLY A 318 0.94 5.09 4.08
C GLY A 318 0.93 4.39 2.72
N SER A 319 2.00 4.53 1.92
CA SER A 319 2.10 3.84 0.63
C SER A 319 2.18 2.31 0.79
N ASN A 320 2.45 1.76 1.99
CA ASN A 320 2.40 0.33 2.25
C ASN A 320 0.99 -0.27 2.05
N LEU A 321 -0.06 0.56 2.07
CA LEU A 321 -1.43 0.12 1.76
C LEU A 321 -1.61 -0.34 0.31
N VAL A 322 -0.65 -0.04 -0.59
CA VAL A 322 -0.64 -0.56 -1.98
C VAL A 322 -0.63 -2.08 -2.04
N TRP A 323 -0.11 -2.76 -1.01
CA TRP A 323 -0.12 -4.22 -0.95
C TRP A 323 -1.54 -4.79 -0.91
N GLY A 324 -2.51 -4.03 -0.39
CA GLY A 324 -3.93 -4.35 -0.51
C GLY A 324 -4.40 -4.37 -1.98
N SER A 325 -3.96 -3.40 -2.78
CA SER A 325 -4.22 -3.35 -4.22
C SER A 325 -3.61 -4.53 -4.96
N TYR A 326 -2.35 -4.89 -4.67
CA TYR A 326 -1.70 -6.03 -5.31
C TYR A 326 -2.35 -7.36 -4.95
N ALA A 327 -2.72 -7.54 -3.68
CA ALA A 327 -3.50 -8.69 -3.25
C ALA A 327 -4.86 -8.74 -3.99
N ALA A 328 -5.56 -7.62 -4.08
CA ALA A 328 -6.82 -7.53 -4.80
C ALA A 328 -6.67 -7.91 -6.28
N MET A 329 -5.65 -7.42 -6.99
CA MET A 329 -5.36 -7.82 -8.37
C MET A 329 -5.12 -9.33 -8.48
N ARG A 330 -4.33 -9.90 -7.57
CA ARG A 330 -3.95 -11.31 -7.61
C ARG A 330 -5.13 -12.25 -7.36
N PHE A 331 -5.98 -11.93 -6.38
CA PHE A 331 -7.09 -12.79 -5.95
C PHE A 331 -8.39 -12.52 -6.71
N SER A 332 -8.59 -11.31 -7.24
CA SER A 332 -9.73 -11.02 -8.12
C SER A 332 -9.61 -11.73 -9.46
N THR A 333 -8.40 -11.96 -9.98
CA THR A 333 -8.20 -12.62 -11.28
C THR A 333 -8.90 -13.99 -11.35
N PRO A 334 -8.64 -14.96 -10.46
CA PRO A 334 -9.40 -16.22 -10.44
C PRO A 334 -10.92 -16.03 -10.31
N ALA A 335 -11.36 -15.07 -9.49
CA ALA A 335 -12.79 -14.81 -9.28
C ALA A 335 -13.46 -14.27 -10.55
N ILE A 336 -12.81 -13.34 -11.27
CA ILE A 336 -13.29 -12.79 -12.55
C ILE A 336 -13.38 -13.89 -13.61
N LYS A 337 -12.39 -14.79 -13.67
CA LYS A 337 -12.41 -15.94 -14.59
C LYS A 337 -13.54 -16.90 -14.26
N PHE A 338 -13.73 -17.20 -12.97
CA PHE A 338 -14.82 -18.05 -12.51
C PHE A 338 -16.20 -17.47 -12.85
N LEU A 339 -16.37 -16.16 -12.69
CA LEU A 339 -17.60 -15.43 -13.04
C LEU A 339 -17.74 -15.12 -14.54
N ARG A 340 -16.73 -15.44 -15.36
CA ARG A 340 -16.67 -15.14 -16.81
C ARG A 340 -16.83 -13.64 -17.13
N CYS A 341 -16.37 -12.78 -16.22
CA CYS A 341 -16.47 -11.33 -16.36
C CYS A 341 -15.24 -10.71 -17.04
N GLU A 342 -14.37 -11.49 -17.68
CA GLU A 342 -13.12 -11.03 -18.29
C GLU A 342 -13.34 -9.86 -19.27
N ASN A 343 -14.48 -9.85 -19.99
CA ASN A 343 -14.83 -8.80 -20.94
C ASN A 343 -15.06 -7.40 -20.33
N TYR A 344 -15.19 -7.30 -19.01
CA TYR A 344 -15.41 -6.05 -18.30
C TYR A 344 -14.12 -5.45 -17.74
N PHE A 345 -13.03 -6.20 -17.69
CA PHE A 345 -11.77 -5.78 -17.06
C PHE A 345 -10.63 -5.72 -18.07
N GLU A 346 -9.81 -4.68 -18.00
CA GLU A 346 -8.54 -4.55 -18.74
C GLU A 346 -7.37 -4.90 -17.81
N PRO A 347 -6.27 -5.49 -18.33
CA PRO A 347 -5.11 -5.80 -17.51
C PRO A 347 -4.47 -4.51 -17.00
N VAL A 348 -4.23 -4.46 -15.69
CA VAL A 348 -3.64 -3.31 -15.02
C VAL A 348 -2.15 -3.55 -14.80
N GLU A 349 -1.33 -2.58 -15.18
CA GLU A 349 0.11 -2.62 -14.95
C GLU A 349 0.44 -2.36 -13.47
N PRO A 350 1.18 -3.24 -12.77
CA PRO A 350 1.52 -3.06 -11.36
C PRO A 350 2.33 -1.79 -11.05
N GLY A 351 3.12 -1.29 -12.02
CA GLY A 351 3.89 -0.05 -11.89
C GLY A 351 3.00 1.19 -11.77
N ILE A 352 1.94 1.26 -12.59
CA ILE A 352 0.94 2.32 -12.50
C ILE A 352 0.22 2.28 -11.15
N MET A 353 -0.02 1.07 -10.61
CA MET A 353 -0.59 0.90 -9.28
C MET A 353 0.36 1.35 -8.16
N ALA A 354 1.66 1.08 -8.28
CA ALA A 354 2.68 1.57 -7.34
C ALA A 354 2.68 3.10 -7.27
N LEU A 355 2.72 3.73 -8.45
CA LEU A 355 2.79 5.17 -8.59
C LEU A 355 1.50 5.85 -8.13
N SER A 356 0.35 5.32 -8.54
CA SER A 356 -0.95 5.85 -8.10
C SER A 356 -1.14 5.71 -6.60
N ALA A 357 -0.82 4.55 -5.99
CA ALA A 357 -0.94 4.39 -4.55
C ALA A 357 0.01 5.29 -3.75
N THR A 358 1.24 5.50 -4.22
CA THR A 358 2.20 6.39 -3.54
C THR A 358 1.76 7.85 -3.58
N LEU A 359 1.25 8.31 -4.73
CA LEU A 359 0.73 9.68 -4.88
C LEU A 359 -0.65 9.87 -4.23
N TYR A 360 -1.42 8.79 -4.07
CA TYR A 360 -2.76 8.83 -3.51
C TYR A 360 -2.76 8.69 -1.99
N ALA A 361 -1.88 7.87 -1.41
CA ALA A 361 -1.96 7.47 -0.02
C ALA A 361 -1.94 8.65 0.96
N GLY A 362 -1.00 9.60 0.80
CA GLY A 362 -0.94 10.80 1.64
C GLY A 362 -2.06 11.80 1.34
N PRO A 363 -2.10 12.38 0.13
CA PRO A 363 -3.08 13.40 -0.22
C PRO A 363 -4.54 12.99 -0.05
N MET A 364 -4.92 11.75 -0.39
CA MET A 364 -6.30 11.30 -0.17
C MET A 364 -6.64 11.24 1.31
N VAL A 365 -5.72 10.70 2.12
CA VAL A 365 -5.90 10.60 3.56
C VAL A 365 -6.00 11.99 4.20
N TYR A 366 -5.20 12.95 3.71
CA TYR A 366 -5.31 14.35 4.10
C TYR A 366 -6.69 14.93 3.76
N ILE A 367 -7.19 14.71 2.53
CA ILE A 367 -8.54 15.14 2.13
C ILE A 367 -9.60 14.52 3.04
N ILE A 368 -9.48 13.23 3.37
CA ILE A 368 -10.41 12.56 4.29
C ILE A 368 -10.42 13.25 5.66
N CYS A 369 -9.24 13.58 6.20
CA CYS A 369 -9.12 14.24 7.51
C CYS A 369 -9.63 15.69 7.52
N GLN A 370 -9.52 16.41 6.40
CA GLN A 370 -9.85 17.84 6.31
C GLN A 370 -11.24 18.13 5.74
N THR A 371 -12.03 17.09 5.43
CA THR A 371 -13.37 17.23 4.87
C THR A 371 -14.40 16.52 5.74
N PRO A 372 -15.71 16.78 5.56
CA PRO A 372 -16.77 16.05 6.26
C PRO A 372 -16.73 14.52 6.08
N LEU A 373 -15.90 13.98 5.18
CA LEU A 373 -15.64 12.54 5.08
C LEU A 373 -15.11 11.95 6.39
N VAL A 374 -14.44 12.73 7.23
CA VAL A 374 -14.01 12.26 8.56
C VAL A 374 -15.18 11.82 9.44
N LEU A 375 -16.35 12.46 9.29
CA LEU A 375 -17.56 12.10 10.04
C LEU A 375 -18.07 10.69 9.68
N PHE A 376 -17.87 10.28 8.42
CA PHE A 376 -18.17 8.91 8.00
C PHE A 376 -17.26 7.89 8.70
N PHE A 377 -15.96 8.19 8.82
CA PHE A 377 -15.04 7.30 9.55
C PHE A 377 -15.30 7.29 11.05
N GLN A 378 -15.63 8.44 11.66
CA GLN A 378 -16.08 8.49 13.05
C GLN A 378 -17.33 7.65 13.27
N TYR A 379 -18.32 7.76 12.38
CA TYR A 379 -19.53 6.94 12.43
C TYR A 379 -19.19 5.45 12.40
N LEU A 380 -18.35 5.01 11.46
CA LEU A 380 -17.90 3.63 11.37
C LEU A 380 -17.25 3.15 12.68
N ASN A 381 -16.43 3.99 13.31
CA ASN A 381 -15.74 3.62 14.53
C ASN A 381 -16.67 3.55 15.78
N GLN A 382 -17.86 4.15 15.70
CA GLN A 382 -18.85 4.20 16.78
C GLN A 382 -19.90 3.07 16.71
N VAL A 383 -19.91 2.23 15.66
CA VAL A 383 -20.94 1.20 15.47
C VAL A 383 -20.82 0.06 16.49
N PHE A 384 -19.61 -0.45 16.71
CA PHE A 384 -19.37 -1.67 17.48
C PHE A 384 -18.67 -1.54 18.86
N PRO A 385 -18.31 -0.36 19.41
CA PRO A 385 -17.62 -0.32 20.70
C PRO A 385 -18.51 -0.87 21.82
N GLN A 386 -17.98 -1.79 22.63
CA GLN A 386 -18.71 -2.34 23.78
C GLN A 386 -18.98 -1.28 24.86
N ARG A 387 -18.06 -0.33 25.04
CA ARG A 387 -18.20 0.81 25.95
C ARG A 387 -18.18 2.11 25.16
N LYS A 388 -19.33 2.50 24.62
CA LYS A 388 -19.46 3.60 23.63
C LYS A 388 -18.80 4.93 24.05
N MET A 389 -18.82 5.27 25.34
CA MET A 389 -18.28 6.54 25.86
C MET A 389 -16.80 6.46 26.24
N GLU A 390 -16.27 5.25 26.42
CA GLU A 390 -14.90 5.03 26.93
C GLU A 390 -13.94 4.55 25.85
N ALA A 391 -14.46 3.84 24.84
CA ALA A 391 -13.68 3.15 23.84
C ALA A 391 -14.16 3.49 22.43
N ASN A 392 -13.19 3.61 21.54
CA ASN A 392 -13.38 3.71 20.10
C ASN A 392 -12.96 2.39 19.44
N GLU A 393 -13.76 1.88 18.50
CA GLU A 393 -13.48 0.62 17.80
C GLU A 393 -13.04 0.95 16.37
N VAL A 394 -11.81 0.63 15.98
CA VAL A 394 -11.27 1.07 14.68
C VAL A 394 -11.24 -0.01 13.59
N SER A 395 -11.73 -1.23 13.86
CA SER A 395 -11.68 -2.33 12.88
C SER A 395 -12.47 -2.01 11.63
N LEU A 396 -13.66 -1.40 11.76
CA LEU A 396 -14.47 -1.01 10.61
C LEU A 396 -13.79 0.08 9.78
N GLY A 397 -13.24 1.11 10.43
CA GLY A 397 -12.48 2.16 9.76
C GLY A 397 -11.28 1.58 9.00
N MET A 398 -10.52 0.69 9.64
CA MET A 398 -9.37 0.00 9.04
C MET A 398 -9.77 -0.89 7.85
N ALA A 399 -10.83 -1.69 7.99
CA ALA A 399 -11.35 -2.51 6.91
C ALA A 399 -11.80 -1.64 5.72
N ASN A 400 -12.48 -0.52 5.98
CA ASN A 400 -12.90 0.42 4.95
C ASN A 400 -11.70 1.05 4.24
N PHE A 401 -10.64 1.46 4.96
CA PHE A 401 -9.40 1.92 4.35
C PHE A 401 -8.79 0.86 3.43
N LEU A 402 -8.66 -0.38 3.91
CA LEU A 402 -8.11 -1.47 3.08
C LEU A 402 -8.95 -1.76 1.84
N ILE A 403 -10.28 -1.74 1.96
CA ILE A 403 -11.20 -1.90 0.83
C ILE A 403 -11.05 -0.74 -0.16
N MET A 404 -10.91 0.49 0.32
CA MET A 404 -10.69 1.66 -0.53
C MET A 404 -9.44 1.46 -1.41
N PHE A 405 -8.30 1.09 -0.82
CA PHE A 405 -7.08 0.80 -1.60
C PHE A 405 -7.24 -0.45 -2.49
N ALA A 406 -7.80 -1.54 -1.97
CA ALA A 406 -8.03 -2.78 -2.72
C ALA A 406 -8.97 -2.58 -3.93
N SER A 407 -9.88 -1.60 -3.88
CA SER A 407 -10.81 -1.29 -4.96
C SER A 407 -10.15 -0.51 -6.12
N LEU A 408 -9.05 0.22 -5.86
CA LEU A 408 -8.37 1.04 -6.87
C LEU A 408 -8.02 0.30 -8.17
N PRO A 409 -7.36 -0.88 -8.15
CA PRO A 409 -7.03 -1.57 -9.40
C PRO A 409 -8.27 -2.02 -10.16
N LEU A 410 -9.34 -2.42 -9.47
CA LEU A 410 -10.59 -2.85 -10.10
C LEU A 410 -11.32 -1.67 -10.74
N LEU A 411 -11.42 -0.54 -10.04
CA LEU A 411 -11.98 0.70 -10.57
C LEU A 411 -11.18 1.21 -11.77
N TYR A 412 -9.86 1.22 -11.66
CA TYR A 412 -8.98 1.62 -12.76
C TYR A 412 -9.18 0.75 -14.00
N SER A 413 -9.20 -0.58 -13.82
CA SER A 413 -9.50 -1.52 -14.90
C SER A 413 -10.84 -1.26 -15.58
N LEU A 414 -11.92 -1.04 -14.80
CA LEU A 414 -13.26 -0.77 -15.33
C LEU A 414 -13.31 0.56 -16.11
N ILE A 415 -12.68 1.61 -15.57
CA ILE A 415 -12.61 2.92 -16.21
C ILE A 415 -11.84 2.84 -17.54
N MET A 416 -10.70 2.14 -17.55
CA MET A 416 -9.91 1.94 -18.77
C MET A 416 -10.68 1.16 -19.82
N ARG A 417 -11.42 0.11 -19.41
CA ARG A 417 -12.30 -0.63 -20.32
C ARG A 417 -13.37 0.26 -20.92
N TYR A 418 -14.01 1.11 -20.12
CA TYR A 418 -15.03 2.05 -20.57
C TYR A 418 -14.48 3.02 -21.63
N PHE A 419 -13.29 3.59 -21.39
CA PHE A 419 -12.65 4.47 -22.36
C PHE A 419 -12.21 3.71 -23.63
N HIS A 420 -11.72 2.48 -23.49
CA HIS A 420 -11.33 1.65 -24.63
C HIS A 420 -12.53 1.37 -25.55
N ILE A 421 -13.67 0.94 -24.99
CA ILE A 421 -14.91 0.71 -25.74
C ILE A 421 -15.37 2.01 -26.42
N ARG A 422 -15.42 3.14 -25.69
CA ARG A 422 -15.81 4.42 -26.27
C ARG A 422 -14.90 4.86 -27.42
N ARG A 423 -13.59 4.65 -27.28
CA ARG A 423 -12.62 4.97 -28.33
C ARG A 423 -12.84 4.09 -29.57
N MET A 424 -13.06 2.79 -29.39
CA MET A 424 -13.40 1.89 -30.50
C MET A 424 -14.72 2.28 -31.17
N SER A 425 -15.76 2.61 -30.40
CA SER A 425 -17.05 3.05 -30.95
C SER A 425 -16.93 4.37 -31.73
N MET A 426 -16.11 5.32 -31.26
CA MET A 426 -15.81 6.55 -32.02
C MET A 426 -15.05 6.27 -33.31
N PHE A 427 -14.01 5.41 -33.28
CA PHE A 427 -13.28 5.02 -34.49
C PHE A 427 -14.18 4.34 -35.52
N ILE A 428 -15.07 3.46 -35.06
CA ILE A 428 -16.05 2.77 -35.89
C ILE A 428 -17.08 3.77 -36.45
N ALA A 429 -17.58 4.71 -35.65
CA ALA A 429 -18.49 5.76 -36.11
C ALA A 429 -17.82 6.67 -37.17
N THR A 430 -16.57 7.09 -36.97
CA THR A 430 -15.81 7.84 -37.99
C THR A 430 -15.55 7.01 -39.25
N SER A 431 -15.32 5.71 -39.13
CA SER A 431 -15.15 4.82 -40.29
C SER A 431 -16.47 4.64 -41.05
N TYR A 432 -17.61 4.54 -40.38
CA TYR A 432 -18.93 4.49 -41.03
C TYR A 432 -19.30 5.83 -41.65
N GLN A 433 -18.95 6.96 -41.04
CA GLN A 433 -19.21 8.29 -41.57
C GLN A 433 -18.32 8.60 -42.79
N CYS A 434 -17.09 8.07 -42.83
CA CYS A 434 -16.22 8.08 -44.02
C CYS A 434 -16.78 7.17 -45.14
N ASN A 435 -17.40 6.05 -44.80
CA ASN A 435 -18.03 5.14 -45.77
C ASN A 435 -19.39 5.66 -46.31
N ILE A 436 -20.13 6.46 -45.52
CA ILE A 436 -21.35 7.15 -45.96
C ILE A 436 -21.00 8.40 -46.78
N SER A 437 -19.96 9.14 -46.40
CA SER A 437 -19.39 10.23 -47.22
C SER A 437 -18.85 9.71 -48.56
N GLY A 438 -18.18 8.55 -48.59
CA GLY A 438 -17.73 7.89 -49.82
C GLY A 438 -18.86 7.39 -50.74
N ARG A 439 -20.07 7.13 -50.20
CA ARG A 439 -21.26 6.79 -51.01
C ARG A 439 -22.04 8.00 -51.51
N ALA A 440 -21.85 9.20 -50.94
CA ALA A 440 -22.45 10.43 -51.45
C ALA A 440 -21.76 10.92 -52.74
N TRP A 441 -20.49 10.57 -52.94
CA TRP A 441 -19.75 10.88 -54.18
C TRP A 441 -19.99 9.88 -55.33
N ALA A 442 -20.66 8.75 -55.06
CA ALA A 442 -20.86 7.69 -56.05
C ALA A 442 -22.24 7.73 -56.75
N LYS A 443 -23.05 8.78 -56.53
CA LYS A 443 -24.37 8.95 -57.17
C LYS A 443 -24.45 10.04 -58.25
N GLU A 444 -23.35 10.71 -58.58
CA GLU A 444 -23.31 11.71 -59.67
C GLU A 444 -22.52 11.27 -60.92
N TYR A 445 -22.00 10.04 -60.95
CA TYR A 445 -21.29 9.52 -62.12
C TYR A 445 -21.75 8.11 -62.49
N PHE A 446 -23.00 7.99 -62.94
CA PHE A 446 -23.43 6.93 -63.84
C PHE A 446 -24.69 7.43 -64.60
N ILE A 447 -24.43 8.08 -65.74
CA ILE A 447 -25.30 8.05 -66.92
C ILE A 447 -24.86 6.84 -67.72
#